data_AF-A0AAV0FS66-F1
#
_entry.id   AF-A0AAV0FS66-F1
#
_cell.length_a   1.000
_cell.length_b   1.000
_cell.length_c   1.000
_cell.angle_alpha   90.00
_cell.angle_beta   90.00
_cell.angle_gamma   90.00
#
_symmetry.space_group_name_H-M   'P 1'
#
loop_
_entity.id
_entity.type
_entity.pdbx_description
1 polymer ?
#
loop_
_entity_poly.entity_id
_entity_poly.type
_entity_poly.pdbx_seq_one_letter_code
_entity_poly.pdbx_strand_id
1 'polypeptide(L)'
;MEILYLLGSLLSTFFTSLVLSFLLPFCHLYRRFCDPRSAGDSVSLYQGTVWHERRRPVHHSFRYSVRYALFDLEHAPHAPPDHLSAAQARTFSGTNGPVFLLTMPPSVGYEQNPLSVYYCYELEGSSKLLKKCIAEVTNTPWGERVLFLFNPESDMVAKALHVSPFNDMLGNWRLKTSTPGENIFLTISVNHPTLGDYFSASLVAKQVLSSTQVDHALFFWLMPHKVAFWIYWQALKLWWKGVRFVQHPRYYNPLYRREALVRDEELRRCPAFTMNSDSHPEAKEKISRSQEDSSARSHCFTWRDAKWPWN
;
A
#
# COMPACT_ATOMS: atom_id res chain seq x y z
N MET A 1 -1.11 -19.18 25.68
CA MET A 1 -1.27 -19.85 24.38
C MET A 1 -0.80 -18.97 23.22
N GLU A 2 -1.20 -17.69 23.15
CA GLU A 2 -0.84 -16.79 22.02
C GLU A 2 0.68 -16.49 21.89
N ILE A 3 1.40 -16.27 23.00
CA ILE A 3 2.85 -15.97 22.95
C ILE A 3 3.66 -17.16 22.43
N LEU A 4 3.31 -18.39 22.85
CA LEU A 4 3.98 -19.60 22.38
C LEU A 4 3.72 -19.84 20.90
N TYR A 5 2.48 -19.60 20.44
CA TYR A 5 2.14 -19.68 19.02
C TYR A 5 2.93 -18.64 18.20
N LEU A 6 3.01 -17.40 18.68
CA LEU A 6 3.80 -16.34 18.04
C LEU A 6 5.29 -16.71 17.98
N LEU A 7 5.88 -17.19 19.07
CA LEU A 7 7.28 -17.62 19.10
C LEU A 7 7.54 -18.81 18.17
N GLY A 8 6.64 -19.81 18.18
CA GLY A 8 6.73 -20.97 17.28
C GLY A 8 6.63 -20.57 15.81
N SER A 9 5.73 -19.65 15.50
CA SER A 9 5.58 -19.08 14.17
C SER A 9 6.82 -18.29 13.74
N LEU A 10 7.36 -17.41 14.58
CA LEU A 10 8.60 -16.68 14.30
C LEU A 10 9.80 -17.62 14.06
N LEU A 11 9.92 -18.69 14.86
CA LEU A 11 10.93 -19.73 14.68
C LEU A 11 10.73 -20.46 13.35
N SER A 12 9.50 -20.88 13.03
CA SER A 12 9.16 -21.53 11.77
C SER A 12 9.51 -20.65 10.56
N THR A 13 9.12 -19.38 10.58
CA THR A 13 9.47 -18.41 9.54
C THR A 13 10.98 -18.23 9.43
N PHE A 14 11.69 -18.13 10.56
CA PHE A 14 13.15 -18.02 10.56
C PHE A 14 13.83 -19.22 9.88
N PHE A 15 13.46 -20.45 10.26
CA PHE A 15 14.03 -21.65 9.66
C PHE A 15 13.65 -21.81 8.19
N THR A 16 12.40 -21.53 7.84
CA THR A 16 11.93 -21.56 6.45
C THR A 16 12.70 -20.58 5.58
N SER A 17 12.84 -19.34 6.04
CA SER A 17 13.63 -18.32 5.33
C SER A 17 15.10 -18.66 5.26
N LEU A 18 15.68 -19.24 6.31
CA LEU A 18 17.08 -19.68 6.31
C LEU A 18 17.33 -20.74 5.23
N VAL A 19 16.49 -21.78 5.18
CA VAL A 19 16.58 -22.87 4.20
C VAL A 19 16.38 -22.33 2.77
N LEU A 20 15.30 -21.57 2.53
CA LEU A 20 15.02 -21.02 1.20
C LEU A 20 16.08 -20.03 0.74
N SER A 21 16.63 -19.22 1.66
CA SER A 21 17.75 -18.33 1.39
C SER A 21 19.00 -19.10 0.97
N PHE A 22 19.31 -20.20 1.64
CA PHE A 22 20.44 -21.06 1.28
C PHE A 22 20.26 -21.74 -0.08
N LEU A 23 19.04 -22.16 -0.42
CA LEU A 23 18.73 -22.81 -1.70
C LEU A 23 18.69 -21.83 -2.88
N LEU A 24 18.47 -20.53 -2.63
CA LEU A 24 18.22 -19.52 -3.65
C LEU A 24 19.31 -19.44 -4.75
N PRO A 25 20.62 -19.42 -4.44
CA PRO A 25 21.66 -19.40 -5.48
C PRO A 25 21.68 -20.68 -6.33
N PHE A 26 21.40 -21.84 -5.73
CA PHE A 26 21.33 -23.11 -6.45
C PHE A 26 20.12 -23.15 -7.39
N CYS A 27 18.96 -22.67 -6.94
CA CYS A 27 17.78 -22.53 -7.79
C CYS A 27 18.01 -21.55 -8.95
N HIS A 28 18.70 -20.43 -8.69
CA HIS A 28 19.08 -19.47 -9.73
C HIS A 28 19.98 -20.11 -10.80
N LEU A 29 21.05 -20.80 -10.36
CA LEU A 29 21.96 -21.50 -11.26
C LEU A 29 21.21 -22.57 -12.07
N TYR A 30 20.37 -23.38 -11.43
CA TYR A 30 19.57 -24.40 -12.09
C TYR A 30 18.65 -23.81 -13.17
N ARG A 31 17.92 -22.72 -12.88
CA ARG A 31 17.06 -22.04 -13.85
C ARG A 31 17.86 -21.50 -15.04
N ARG A 32 19.03 -20.91 -14.78
CA ARG A 32 19.92 -20.39 -15.83
C ARG A 32 20.40 -21.48 -16.79
N PHE A 33 20.59 -22.71 -16.33
CA PHE A 33 21.04 -23.83 -17.16
C PHE A 33 19.90 -24.60 -17.84
N CYS A 34 18.76 -24.78 -17.17
CA CYS A 34 17.68 -25.64 -17.65
C CYS A 34 16.55 -24.90 -18.37
N ASP A 35 16.39 -23.59 -18.15
CA ASP A 35 15.29 -22.83 -18.75
C ASP A 35 15.75 -21.44 -19.22
N PRO A 36 16.48 -21.35 -20.36
CA PRO A 36 16.91 -20.08 -20.93
C PRO A 36 15.75 -19.25 -21.53
N ARG A 37 14.48 -19.68 -21.38
CA ARG A 37 13.31 -19.06 -22.02
C ARG A 37 12.22 -18.61 -21.05
N SER A 38 12.51 -18.49 -19.77
CA SER A 38 11.54 -18.02 -18.78
C SER A 38 11.26 -16.52 -18.90
N ALA A 39 10.23 -16.20 -19.69
CA ALA A 39 9.24 -15.13 -19.58
C ALA A 39 9.69 -13.65 -19.69
N GLY A 40 9.16 -13.00 -20.73
CA GLY A 40 9.31 -11.57 -21.02
C GLY A 40 8.57 -10.63 -20.05
N ASP A 41 9.22 -9.49 -19.83
CA ASP A 41 8.77 -8.09 -19.86
C ASP A 41 7.48 -7.62 -19.16
N SER A 42 6.67 -8.45 -18.51
CA SER A 42 5.44 -7.97 -17.85
C SER A 42 5.69 -7.35 -16.46
N VAL A 43 6.95 -7.33 -15.99
CA VAL A 43 7.31 -6.83 -14.66
C VAL A 43 8.50 -5.89 -14.75
N SER A 44 8.32 -4.66 -14.27
CA SER A 44 9.40 -3.69 -14.11
C SER A 44 9.87 -3.66 -12.66
N LEU A 45 11.18 -3.78 -12.44
CA LEU A 45 11.77 -3.71 -11.10
C LEU A 45 12.14 -2.27 -10.75
N TYR A 46 11.90 -1.89 -9.50
CA TYR A 46 12.22 -0.58 -8.96
C TYR A 46 13.05 -0.72 -7.69
N GLN A 47 14.07 0.12 -7.58
CA GLN A 47 14.86 0.27 -6.37
C GLN A 47 14.75 1.69 -5.86
N GLY A 48 14.46 1.84 -4.57
CA GLY A 48 14.14 3.14 -4.00
C GLY A 48 14.48 3.27 -2.54
N THR A 49 14.05 4.40 -1.98
CA THR A 49 14.18 4.73 -0.57
C THR A 49 12.84 5.20 -0.05
N VAL A 50 12.44 4.67 1.11
CA VAL A 50 11.32 5.21 1.88
C VAL A 50 11.88 6.13 2.95
N TRP A 51 11.31 7.32 3.07
CA TRP A 51 11.61 8.29 4.11
C TRP A 51 10.37 8.53 4.96
N HIS A 52 10.50 8.33 6.27
CA HIS A 52 9.50 8.70 7.27
C HIS A 52 9.99 9.90 8.06
N GLU A 53 9.10 10.85 8.28
CA GLU A 53 9.33 11.99 9.14
C GLU A 53 8.13 12.19 10.06
N ARG A 54 8.40 12.19 11.37
CA ARG A 54 7.51 12.67 12.42
C ARG A 54 8.08 13.96 12.98
N ARG A 55 7.28 15.03 12.96
CA ARG A 55 7.65 16.37 13.43
C ARG A 55 7.20 16.64 14.86
N ARG A 56 6.05 16.08 15.29
CA ARG A 56 5.44 16.32 16.61
C ARG A 56 4.85 15.05 17.22
N PRO A 57 4.69 14.97 18.56
CA PRO A 57 5.25 15.88 19.57
C PRO A 57 6.76 15.70 19.75
N VAL A 58 7.29 14.50 19.45
CA VAL A 58 8.73 14.22 19.44
C VAL A 58 9.20 14.06 18.00
N HIS A 59 10.27 14.77 17.62
CA HIS A 59 10.84 14.65 16.29
C HIS A 59 11.55 13.30 16.11
N HIS A 60 11.25 12.63 15.00
CA HIS A 60 11.92 11.41 14.59
C HIS A 60 11.79 11.20 13.08
N SER A 61 12.92 11.04 12.41
CA SER A 61 12.96 10.73 10.99
C SER A 61 13.93 9.58 10.72
N PHE A 62 13.66 8.81 9.66
CA PHE A 62 14.52 7.73 9.22
C PHE A 62 14.27 7.38 7.76
N ARG A 63 15.29 6.83 7.11
CA ARG A 63 15.23 6.38 5.71
C ARG A 63 15.72 4.93 5.62
N TYR A 64 15.13 4.16 4.72
CA TYR A 64 15.58 2.80 4.43
C TYR A 64 15.36 2.46 2.95
N SER A 65 16.29 1.71 2.38
CA SER A 65 16.18 1.25 0.99
C SER A 65 15.09 0.20 0.86
N VAL A 66 14.39 0.23 -0.26
CA VAL A 66 13.32 -0.70 -0.62
C VAL A 66 13.43 -1.14 -2.07
N ARG A 67 12.81 -2.28 -2.37
CA ARG A 67 12.69 -2.83 -3.71
C ARG A 67 11.22 -3.13 -3.99
N TYR A 68 10.75 -2.76 -5.16
CA TYR A 68 9.37 -2.95 -5.60
C TYR A 68 9.36 -3.58 -6.99
N ALA A 69 8.29 -4.30 -7.31
CA ALA A 69 7.98 -4.76 -8.64
C ALA A 69 6.67 -4.11 -9.09
N LEU A 70 6.68 -3.59 -10.32
CA LEU A 70 5.51 -3.09 -11.02
C LEU A 70 5.04 -4.16 -11.99
N PHE A 71 3.92 -4.79 -11.67
CA PHE A 71 3.28 -5.82 -12.50
C PHE A 71 2.26 -5.17 -13.42
N ASP A 72 2.30 -5.49 -14.71
CA ASP A 72 1.15 -5.29 -15.59
C ASP A 72 0.12 -6.38 -15.31
N LEU A 73 -1.01 -6.06 -14.66
CA LEU A 73 -1.98 -7.07 -14.25
C LEU A 73 -2.79 -7.65 -15.42
N GLU A 74 -2.72 -7.07 -16.63
CA GLU A 74 -3.35 -7.64 -17.82
C GLU A 74 -2.50 -8.76 -18.42
N HIS A 75 -1.18 -8.60 -18.38
CA HIS A 75 -0.25 -9.46 -19.11
C HIS A 75 0.64 -10.31 -18.18
N ALA A 76 0.62 -10.08 -16.87
CA ALA A 76 1.39 -10.87 -15.92
C ALA A 76 0.80 -12.28 -15.80
N PRO A 77 1.54 -13.34 -16.21
CA PRO A 77 1.05 -14.71 -16.10
C PRO A 77 0.84 -15.14 -14.64
N HIS A 78 1.61 -14.54 -13.73
CA HIS A 78 1.57 -14.82 -12.29
C HIS A 78 1.63 -13.51 -11.51
N ALA A 79 0.48 -12.86 -11.35
CA ALA A 79 0.35 -11.76 -10.39
C ALA A 79 0.58 -12.29 -8.95
N PRO A 80 1.19 -11.49 -8.06
CA PRO A 80 1.40 -11.92 -6.68
C PRO A 80 0.05 -12.23 -5.99
N PRO A 81 0.00 -13.27 -5.15
CA PRO A 81 -1.25 -13.73 -4.53
C PRO A 81 -1.81 -12.66 -3.58
N ASP A 82 -3.09 -12.79 -3.23
CA ASP A 82 -3.80 -11.95 -2.24
C ASP A 82 -3.99 -10.46 -2.61
N HIS A 83 -3.62 -10.09 -3.84
CA HIS A 83 -3.90 -8.78 -4.45
C HIS A 83 -5.17 -8.80 -5.31
N LEU A 84 -5.69 -7.61 -5.62
CA LEU A 84 -6.82 -7.45 -6.55
C LEU A 84 -6.43 -7.88 -7.96
N SER A 85 -7.34 -8.56 -8.66
CA SER A 85 -7.22 -8.73 -10.11
C SER A 85 -7.43 -7.40 -10.83
N ALA A 86 -6.98 -7.30 -12.09
CA ALA A 86 -7.19 -6.10 -12.89
C ALA A 86 -8.69 -5.72 -13.01
N ALA A 87 -9.56 -6.72 -13.16
CA ALA A 87 -11.01 -6.50 -13.20
C ALA A 87 -11.58 -5.97 -11.87
N GLN A 88 -11.12 -6.50 -10.73
CA GLN A 88 -11.52 -6.01 -9.41
C GLN A 88 -11.03 -4.58 -9.17
N ALA A 89 -9.77 -4.29 -9.54
CA ALA A 89 -9.21 -2.95 -9.44
C ALA A 89 -9.98 -1.94 -10.29
N ARG A 90 -10.28 -2.26 -11.56
CA ARG A 90 -11.14 -1.45 -12.44
C ARG A 90 -12.53 -1.19 -11.83
N THR A 91 -13.15 -2.24 -11.30
CA THR A 91 -14.48 -2.15 -10.68
C THR A 91 -14.47 -1.21 -9.47
N PHE A 92 -13.38 -1.26 -8.68
CA PHE A 92 -13.20 -0.42 -7.51
C PHE A 92 -12.89 1.04 -7.88
N SER A 93 -12.04 1.27 -8.88
CA SER A 93 -11.66 2.62 -9.31
C SER A 93 -12.65 3.29 -10.26
N GLY A 94 -13.57 2.52 -10.86
CA GLY A 94 -14.47 3.02 -11.90
C GLY A 94 -13.76 3.40 -13.19
N THR A 95 -12.65 2.75 -13.51
CA THR A 95 -11.85 3.00 -14.73
C THR A 95 -11.96 1.81 -15.69
N ASN A 96 -11.72 2.04 -16.98
CA ASN A 96 -11.87 1.03 -18.03
C ASN A 96 -10.56 0.53 -18.67
N GLY A 97 -9.41 1.10 -18.29
CA GLY A 97 -8.11 0.82 -18.92
C GLY A 97 -7.25 -0.23 -18.20
N PRO A 98 -5.95 -0.31 -18.58
CA PRO A 98 -4.99 -1.23 -17.97
C PRO A 98 -4.73 -0.86 -16.51
N VAL A 99 -4.34 -1.87 -15.73
CA VAL A 99 -4.02 -1.71 -14.30
C VAL A 99 -2.61 -2.22 -14.02
N PHE A 100 -1.80 -1.40 -13.37
CA PHE A 100 -0.47 -1.79 -12.92
C PHE A 100 -0.40 -1.85 -11.41
N LEU A 101 0.25 -2.88 -10.86
CA LEU A 101 0.42 -3.08 -9.43
C LEU A 101 1.88 -2.89 -9.02
N LEU A 102 2.16 -1.85 -8.23
CA LEU A 102 3.43 -1.68 -7.53
C LEU A 102 3.34 -2.35 -6.15
N THR A 103 4.08 -3.43 -5.95
CA THR A 103 4.05 -4.22 -4.71
C THR A 103 5.42 -4.79 -4.40
N MET A 104 5.61 -5.23 -3.15
CA MET A 104 6.76 -6.03 -2.75
C MET A 104 6.32 -7.49 -2.66
N PRO A 105 6.75 -8.36 -3.60
CA PRO A 105 6.38 -9.78 -3.57
C PRO A 105 6.94 -10.49 -2.33
N PRO A 106 6.28 -11.57 -1.88
CA PRO A 106 6.86 -12.48 -0.88
C PRO A 106 8.22 -13.00 -1.33
N SER A 107 9.13 -13.19 -0.38
CA SER A 107 10.47 -13.70 -0.69
C SER A 107 11.00 -14.56 0.44
N VAL A 108 11.70 -15.64 0.07
CA VAL A 108 12.23 -16.69 0.96
C VAL A 108 11.24 -17.08 2.08
N GLY A 109 9.98 -17.33 1.70
CA GLY A 109 8.95 -17.83 2.61
C GLY A 109 8.40 -16.79 3.59
N TYR A 110 8.61 -15.49 3.36
CA TYR A 110 8.09 -14.43 4.21
C TYR A 110 7.47 -13.30 3.39
N GLU A 111 6.38 -12.74 3.90
CA GLU A 111 5.68 -11.61 3.32
C GLU A 111 5.60 -10.47 4.34
N GLN A 112 6.14 -9.32 3.97
CA GLN A 112 5.97 -8.08 4.71
C GLN A 112 5.95 -6.94 3.70
N ASN A 113 4.75 -6.48 3.39
CA ASN A 113 4.53 -5.39 2.47
C ASN A 113 3.52 -4.39 3.05
N PRO A 114 3.98 -3.25 3.61
CA PRO A 114 3.09 -2.29 4.26
C PRO A 114 2.21 -1.51 3.26
N LEU A 115 2.62 -1.42 1.98
CA LEU A 115 1.95 -0.59 1.00
C LEU A 115 2.12 -1.13 -0.42
N SER A 116 1.00 -1.41 -1.08
CA SER A 116 0.91 -1.61 -2.53
C SER A 116 0.12 -0.49 -3.17
N VAL A 117 0.44 -0.16 -4.42
CA VAL A 117 -0.27 0.86 -5.20
C VAL A 117 -0.72 0.28 -6.53
N TYR A 118 -2.02 0.38 -6.81
CA TYR A 118 -2.60 0.08 -8.12
C TYR A 118 -2.74 1.38 -8.90
N TYR A 119 -2.22 1.40 -10.12
CA TYR A 119 -2.33 2.51 -11.07
C TYR A 119 -3.40 2.15 -12.09
N CYS A 120 -4.56 2.80 -11.97
CA CYS A 120 -5.74 2.51 -12.77
C CYS A 120 -5.90 3.55 -13.88
N TYR A 121 -5.72 3.11 -15.12
CA TYR A 121 -5.81 3.97 -16.29
C TYR A 121 -7.24 4.01 -16.85
N GLU A 122 -7.58 5.12 -17.48
CA GLU A 122 -8.72 5.26 -18.38
C GLU A 122 -8.23 5.19 -19.82
N LEU A 123 -8.99 4.52 -20.69
CA LEU A 123 -8.80 4.50 -22.13
C LEU A 123 -9.75 5.52 -22.76
N GLU A 124 -9.17 6.55 -23.37
CA GLU A 124 -9.88 7.53 -24.20
C GLU A 124 -9.34 7.40 -25.63
N GLY A 125 -10.08 6.68 -26.48
CA GLY A 125 -9.64 6.33 -27.82
C GLY A 125 -8.37 5.48 -27.79
N SER A 126 -7.28 5.97 -28.38
CA SER A 126 -5.97 5.30 -28.40
C SER A 126 -5.03 5.74 -27.27
N SER A 127 -5.43 6.70 -26.44
CA SER A 127 -4.62 7.21 -25.33
C SER A 127 -5.01 6.54 -24.01
N LYS A 128 -4.01 6.28 -23.16
CA LYS A 128 -4.23 5.86 -21.77
C LYS A 128 -3.84 6.98 -20.82
N LEU A 129 -4.75 7.37 -19.92
CA LEU A 129 -4.53 8.41 -18.93
C LEU A 129 -4.64 7.82 -17.52
N LEU A 130 -3.68 8.10 -16.64
CA LEU A 130 -3.77 7.68 -15.24
C LEU A 130 -4.84 8.51 -14.53
N LYS A 131 -5.98 7.90 -14.23
CA LYS A 131 -7.14 8.62 -13.67
C LYS A 131 -7.30 8.42 -12.17
N LYS A 132 -7.07 7.19 -11.68
CA LYS A 132 -7.22 6.83 -10.27
C LYS A 132 -6.08 5.93 -9.81
N CYS A 133 -5.81 5.97 -8.52
CA CYS A 133 -4.89 5.06 -7.86
C CYS A 133 -5.58 4.42 -6.65
N ILE A 134 -5.16 3.20 -6.31
CA ILE A 134 -5.61 2.50 -5.11
C ILE A 134 -4.40 2.23 -4.24
N ALA A 135 -4.35 2.77 -3.03
CA ALA A 135 -3.34 2.43 -2.03
C ALA A 135 -3.88 1.30 -1.14
N GLU A 136 -3.28 0.13 -1.24
CA GLU A 136 -3.58 -1.01 -0.37
C GLU A 136 -2.58 -1.02 0.78
N VAL A 137 -3.06 -0.67 1.97
CA VAL A 137 -2.23 -0.55 3.17
C VAL A 137 -2.47 -1.77 4.06
N THR A 138 -1.39 -2.51 4.36
CA THR A 138 -1.44 -3.65 5.28
C THR A 138 -0.94 -3.21 6.66
N ASN A 139 -1.82 -3.29 7.66
CA ASN A 139 -1.54 -2.91 9.02
C ASN A 139 -0.76 -4.02 9.75
N THR A 140 0.47 -3.70 10.12
CA THR A 140 1.31 -4.59 10.93
C THR A 140 1.43 -3.99 12.34
N PRO A 141 1.12 -4.73 13.42
CA PRO A 141 0.85 -6.18 13.47
C PRO A 141 -0.64 -6.56 13.40
N TRP A 142 -1.60 -5.64 13.28
CA TRP A 142 -3.01 -5.97 13.57
C TRP A 142 -3.75 -6.81 12.51
N GLY A 143 -3.15 -7.03 11.33
CA GLY A 143 -3.70 -7.93 10.31
C GLY A 143 -4.88 -7.34 9.54
N GLU A 144 -5.00 -6.02 9.52
CA GLU A 144 -6.03 -5.31 8.76
C GLU A 144 -5.45 -4.84 7.44
N ARG A 145 -6.19 -4.98 6.34
CA ARG A 145 -5.82 -4.41 5.05
C ARG A 145 -6.89 -3.42 4.62
N VAL A 146 -6.50 -2.26 4.13
CA VAL A 146 -7.46 -1.25 3.69
C VAL A 146 -7.03 -0.71 2.34
N LEU A 147 -7.97 -0.73 1.39
CA LEU A 147 -7.85 -0.13 0.07
C LEU A 147 -8.28 1.32 0.15
N PHE A 148 -7.48 2.27 -0.30
CA PHE A 148 -7.82 3.70 -0.40
C PHE A 148 -7.81 4.12 -1.87
N LEU A 149 -8.95 4.56 -2.40
CA LEU A 149 -9.07 5.17 -3.72
C LEU A 149 -8.69 6.64 -3.64
N PHE A 150 -7.82 7.09 -4.54
CA PHE A 150 -7.37 8.49 -4.59
C PHE A 150 -7.01 8.95 -6.01
N ASN A 151 -7.08 10.26 -6.25
CA ASN A 151 -6.52 10.90 -7.44
C ASN A 151 -4.98 11.00 -7.36
N PRO A 152 -4.23 10.70 -8.44
CA PRO A 152 -2.77 10.68 -8.40
C PRO A 152 -2.13 12.05 -8.07
N GLU A 153 -2.73 13.15 -8.55
CA GLU A 153 -2.16 14.51 -8.38
C GLU A 153 -2.18 15.01 -6.94
N SER A 154 -3.28 14.74 -6.23
CA SER A 154 -3.46 14.87 -4.79
C SER A 154 -4.90 14.49 -4.47
N ASP A 155 -5.10 13.77 -3.38
CA ASP A 155 -6.43 13.55 -2.80
C ASP A 155 -6.36 13.52 -1.28
N MET A 156 -7.51 13.69 -0.63
CA MET A 156 -7.66 13.52 0.81
C MET A 156 -8.67 12.44 1.13
N VAL A 157 -8.26 11.48 1.95
CA VAL A 157 -9.10 10.36 2.40
C VAL A 157 -9.12 10.30 3.92
N ALA A 158 -10.24 9.90 4.52
CA ALA A 158 -10.27 9.78 5.97
C ALA A 158 -9.29 8.70 6.43
N LYS A 159 -8.60 8.96 7.55
CA LYS A 159 -7.68 7.98 8.14
C LYS A 159 -8.48 6.84 8.77
N ALA A 160 -8.60 5.75 8.01
CA ALA A 160 -9.38 4.57 8.36
C ALA A 160 -8.56 3.45 9.03
N LEU A 161 -7.25 3.66 9.22
CA LEU A 161 -6.32 2.63 9.69
C LEU A 161 -5.36 3.14 10.77
N HIS A 162 -5.21 2.34 11.84
CA HIS A 162 -4.27 2.62 12.93
C HIS A 162 -2.89 2.05 12.58
N VAL A 163 -2.18 2.76 11.71
CA VAL A 163 -0.93 2.29 11.07
C VAL A 163 0.30 2.24 12.00
N SER A 164 0.22 2.78 13.21
CA SER A 164 1.33 2.78 14.16
C SER A 164 0.80 2.99 15.57
N PRO A 165 1.34 2.29 16.59
CA PRO A 165 0.96 2.52 17.98
C PRO A 165 1.39 3.91 18.51
N PHE A 166 2.11 4.71 17.72
CA PHE A 166 2.51 6.06 18.07
C PHE A 166 1.73 7.13 17.27
N ASN A 167 0.75 6.73 16.47
CA ASN A 167 -0.12 7.62 15.69
C ASN A 167 -1.58 7.32 16.02
N ASP A 168 -2.32 8.29 16.55
CA ASP A 168 -3.77 8.15 16.74
C ASP A 168 -4.54 8.00 15.42
N MET A 169 -5.86 7.82 15.52
CA MET A 169 -6.75 7.65 14.36
C MET A 169 -7.27 8.97 13.77
N LEU A 170 -6.84 10.11 14.31
CA LEU A 170 -7.40 11.40 13.95
C LEU A 170 -6.81 11.96 12.66
N GLY A 171 -7.59 12.83 12.02
CA GLY A 171 -7.21 13.49 10.78
C GLY A 171 -7.42 12.67 9.53
N ASN A 172 -6.83 13.17 8.45
CA ASN A 172 -7.00 12.66 7.09
C ASN A 172 -5.63 12.35 6.49
N TRP A 173 -5.59 11.48 5.50
CA TRP A 173 -4.41 11.25 4.69
C TRP A 173 -4.49 12.07 3.42
N ARG A 174 -3.41 12.80 3.13
CA ARG A 174 -3.16 13.36 1.81
C ARG A 174 -2.23 12.42 1.06
N LEU A 175 -2.72 11.85 -0.04
CA LEU A 175 -1.96 10.96 -0.91
C LEU A 175 -1.67 11.64 -2.24
N LYS A 176 -0.46 11.40 -2.75
CA LYS A 176 -0.02 11.85 -4.08
C LYS A 176 0.96 10.86 -4.66
N THR A 177 0.81 10.51 -5.93
CA THR A 177 1.76 9.65 -6.66
C THR A 177 2.04 10.21 -8.05
N SER A 178 3.26 9.98 -8.55
CA SER A 178 3.54 10.15 -9.97
C SER A 178 3.00 8.97 -10.77
N THR A 179 2.84 9.16 -12.08
CA THR A 179 2.67 8.07 -13.03
C THR A 179 3.92 7.19 -13.03
N PRO A 180 3.80 5.86 -13.07
CA PRO A 180 4.94 4.96 -13.23
C PRO A 180 5.70 5.24 -14.53
N GLY A 181 7.03 5.23 -14.43
CA GLY A 181 7.97 5.52 -15.52
C GLY A 181 9.39 5.32 -15.00
N GLU A 182 10.36 6.11 -15.43
CA GLU A 182 11.74 5.98 -14.92
C GLU A 182 11.85 6.17 -13.41
N ASN A 183 11.01 7.05 -12.85
CA ASN A 183 10.98 7.35 -11.42
C ASN A 183 9.54 7.31 -10.91
N ILE A 184 9.36 6.73 -9.73
CA ILE A 184 8.11 6.74 -8.97
C ILE A 184 8.32 7.57 -7.73
N PHE A 185 7.44 8.54 -7.54
CA PHE A 185 7.30 9.32 -6.32
C PHE A 185 5.93 9.03 -5.72
N LEU A 186 5.88 8.71 -4.43
CA LEU A 186 4.64 8.53 -3.68
C LEU A 186 4.80 9.23 -2.34
N THR A 187 3.85 10.07 -1.95
CA THR A 187 3.84 10.76 -0.65
C THR A 187 2.50 10.55 0.04
N ILE A 188 2.59 10.25 1.32
CA ILE A 188 1.47 10.14 2.25
C ILE A 188 1.77 11.07 3.41
N SER A 189 0.87 12.01 3.70
CA SER A 189 0.99 12.89 4.86
C SER A 189 -0.30 12.90 5.66
N VAL A 190 -0.19 13.06 6.97
CA VAL A 190 -1.34 13.12 7.87
C VAL A 190 -1.68 14.57 8.13
N ASN A 191 -2.89 14.99 7.75
CA ASN A 191 -3.44 16.27 8.14
C ASN A 191 -4.26 16.10 9.43
N HIS A 192 -3.64 16.42 10.57
CA HIS A 192 -4.24 16.23 11.89
C HIS A 192 -4.91 17.52 12.38
N PRO A 193 -6.12 17.46 12.99
CA PRO A 193 -6.86 18.65 13.43
C PRO A 193 -6.09 19.52 14.44
N THR A 194 -5.37 18.91 15.39
CA THR A 194 -4.57 19.65 16.38
C THR A 194 -3.07 19.76 16.05
N LEU A 195 -2.43 18.68 15.58
CA LEU A 195 -0.99 18.64 15.33
C LEU A 195 -0.56 19.14 13.94
N GLY A 196 -1.51 19.37 13.01
CA GLY A 196 -1.23 19.69 11.62
C GLY A 196 -0.53 18.55 10.89
N ASP A 197 0.34 18.88 9.94
CA ASP A 197 1.10 17.91 9.13
C ASP A 197 2.28 17.33 9.92
N TYR A 198 1.97 16.59 10.98
CA TYR A 198 2.96 16.10 11.93
C TYR A 198 3.70 14.84 11.48
N PHE A 199 3.15 14.10 10.50
CA PHE A 199 3.73 12.87 9.99
C PHE A 199 3.65 12.84 8.47
N SER A 200 4.74 12.42 7.82
CA SER A 200 4.80 12.17 6.39
C SER A 200 5.69 10.98 6.08
N ALA A 201 5.28 10.18 5.10
CA ALA A 201 6.06 9.13 4.48
C ALA A 201 6.17 9.40 2.99
N SER A 202 7.37 9.23 2.42
CA SER A 202 7.61 9.35 0.99
C SER A 202 8.41 8.18 0.47
N LEU A 203 8.06 7.70 -0.72
CA LEU A 203 8.80 6.71 -1.49
C LEU A 203 9.33 7.41 -2.74
N VAL A 204 10.63 7.29 -2.96
CA VAL A 204 11.28 7.65 -4.22
C VAL A 204 11.97 6.41 -4.74
N ALA A 205 11.56 5.91 -5.90
CA ALA A 205 12.09 4.71 -6.51
C ALA A 205 12.42 4.94 -7.97
N LYS A 206 13.54 4.37 -8.44
CA LYS A 206 13.98 4.43 -9.83
C LYS A 206 13.84 3.05 -10.46
N GLN A 207 13.40 3.00 -11.71
CA GLN A 207 13.34 1.77 -12.49
C GLN A 207 14.75 1.22 -12.69
N VAL A 208 14.91 -0.08 -12.43
CA VAL A 208 16.16 -0.79 -12.67
C VAL A 208 16.23 -1.12 -14.16
N LEU A 209 16.97 -0.29 -14.90
CA LEU A 209 17.32 -0.56 -16.29
C LEU A 209 18.35 -1.68 -16.30
N SER A 210 17.96 -2.88 -16.73
CA SER A 210 18.90 -3.99 -16.81
C SER A 210 19.02 -4.50 -18.24
N SER A 211 20.25 -4.51 -18.77
CA SER A 211 20.61 -5.14 -20.05
C SER A 211 20.64 -6.67 -19.95
N THR A 212 20.58 -7.22 -18.73
CA THR A 212 20.55 -8.64 -18.44
C THR A 212 19.33 -8.97 -17.60
N GLN A 213 18.71 -10.13 -17.83
CA GLN A 213 17.54 -10.56 -17.09
C GLN A 213 17.87 -10.70 -15.60
N VAL A 214 17.30 -9.82 -14.76
CA VAL A 214 17.48 -9.86 -13.31
C VAL A 214 16.57 -10.93 -12.74
N ASP A 215 17.13 -11.91 -12.02
CA ASP A 215 16.30 -12.88 -11.31
C ASP A 215 15.54 -12.18 -10.18
N HIS A 216 14.21 -12.15 -10.29
CA HIS A 216 13.31 -11.54 -9.31
C HIS A 216 13.54 -12.10 -7.90
N ALA A 217 13.80 -13.40 -7.78
CA ALA A 217 13.95 -14.05 -6.48
C ALA A 217 15.23 -13.57 -5.76
N LEU A 218 16.34 -13.40 -6.51
CA LEU A 218 17.58 -12.79 -5.99
C LEU A 218 17.43 -11.29 -5.74
N PHE A 219 16.66 -10.60 -6.59
CA PHE A 219 16.40 -9.18 -6.44
C PHE A 219 15.67 -8.87 -5.13
N PHE A 220 14.65 -9.65 -4.76
CA PHE A 220 13.94 -9.44 -3.50
C PHE A 220 14.65 -10.08 -2.31
N TRP A 221 15.10 -11.34 -2.39
CA TRP A 221 15.79 -12.08 -1.32
C TRP A 221 15.27 -11.78 0.10
N LEU A 222 16.02 -11.07 0.95
CA LEU A 222 15.62 -10.73 2.33
C LEU A 222 14.91 -9.36 2.46
N MET A 223 14.39 -8.81 1.36
CA MET A 223 13.75 -7.49 1.36
C MET A 223 12.55 -7.41 2.31
N PRO A 224 11.58 -8.36 2.31
CA PRO A 224 10.48 -8.34 3.27
C PRO A 224 10.96 -8.35 4.74
N HIS A 225 11.96 -9.18 5.07
CA HIS A 225 12.57 -9.22 6.41
C HIS A 225 13.20 -7.89 6.80
N LYS A 226 13.91 -7.24 5.87
CA LYS A 226 14.48 -5.91 6.09
C LYS A 226 13.40 -4.88 6.41
N VAL A 227 12.26 -4.91 5.70
CA VAL A 227 11.13 -4.02 5.99
C VAL A 227 10.58 -4.30 7.39
N ALA A 228 10.32 -5.56 7.73
CA ALA A 228 9.83 -5.93 9.06
C ALA A 228 10.78 -5.42 10.16
N PHE A 229 12.08 -5.70 10.02
CA PHE A 229 13.11 -5.25 10.95
C PHE A 229 13.06 -3.72 11.15
N TRP A 230 13.00 -2.93 10.07
CA TRP A 230 12.94 -1.48 10.18
C TRP A 230 11.66 -0.98 10.86
N ILE A 231 10.50 -1.61 10.60
CA ILE A 231 9.23 -1.26 11.27
C ILE A 231 9.36 -1.44 12.79
N TYR A 232 9.80 -2.61 13.24
CA TYR A 232 9.94 -2.90 14.67
C TYR A 232 11.05 -2.10 15.34
N TRP A 233 12.18 -1.92 14.66
CA TRP A 233 13.30 -1.15 15.19
C TRP A 233 12.96 0.31 15.43
N GLN A 234 12.23 0.94 14.50
CA GLN A 234 11.82 2.34 14.65
C GLN A 234 10.67 2.48 15.65
N ALA A 235 9.77 1.49 15.75
CA ALA A 235 8.79 1.44 16.83
C ALA A 235 9.46 1.39 18.22
N LEU A 236 10.50 0.56 18.39
CA LEU A 236 11.28 0.48 19.63
C LEU A 236 11.98 1.82 19.94
N LYS A 237 12.56 2.48 18.95
CA LYS A 237 13.19 3.80 19.12
C LYS A 237 12.18 4.87 19.55
N LEU A 238 10.97 4.87 18.97
CA LEU A 238 9.91 5.80 19.36
C LEU A 238 9.45 5.56 20.81
N TRP A 239 9.33 4.29 21.19
CA TRP A 239 9.03 3.91 22.57
C TRP A 239 10.12 4.40 23.55
N TRP A 240 11.39 4.17 23.24
CA TRP A 240 12.51 4.67 24.05
C TRP A 240 12.50 6.20 24.15
N LYS A 241 12.16 6.90 23.05
CA LYS A 241 12.01 8.36 23.04
C LYS A 241 10.79 8.87 23.83
N GLY A 242 10.02 8.00 24.50
CA GLY A 242 8.89 8.38 25.34
C GLY A 242 7.66 8.83 24.55
N VAL A 243 7.54 8.45 23.28
CA VAL A 243 6.33 8.78 22.51
C VAL A 243 5.16 7.97 23.06
N ARG A 244 4.04 8.66 23.33
CA ARG A 244 2.83 8.05 23.89
C ARG A 244 2.35 6.90 23.01
N PHE A 245 2.22 5.73 23.63
CA PHE A 245 1.57 4.57 23.04
C PHE A 245 0.05 4.79 23.00
N VAL A 246 -0.56 4.55 21.85
CA VAL A 246 -2.00 4.56 21.60
C VAL A 246 -2.41 3.13 21.31
N GLN A 247 -3.35 2.60 22.09
CA GLN A 247 -3.87 1.26 21.88
C GLN A 247 -4.69 1.19 20.59
N HIS A 248 -4.67 0.06 19.92
CA HIS A 248 -5.47 -0.13 18.72
C HIS A 248 -6.97 -0.04 19.03
N PRO A 249 -7.77 0.70 18.24
CA PRO A 249 -9.18 0.95 18.51
C PRO A 249 -10.03 -0.31 18.64
N ARG A 250 -9.67 -1.39 17.93
CA ARG A 250 -10.36 -2.70 18.00
C ARG A 250 -10.59 -3.24 19.43
N TYR A 251 -9.76 -2.83 20.39
CA TYR A 251 -9.83 -3.34 21.77
C TYR A 251 -10.78 -2.55 22.69
N TYR A 252 -11.15 -1.31 22.33
CA TYR A 252 -11.96 -0.45 23.18
C TYR A 252 -13.13 0.24 22.47
N ASN A 253 -13.09 0.31 21.12
CA ASN A 253 -14.15 0.87 20.31
C ASN A 253 -14.48 -0.10 19.15
N PRO A 254 -15.54 -0.92 19.24
CA PRO A 254 -15.95 -1.81 18.15
C PRO A 254 -16.51 -1.05 16.94
N LEU A 255 -16.93 0.20 17.10
CA LEU A 255 -17.53 1.04 16.05
C LEU A 255 -16.51 1.84 15.25
N TYR A 256 -15.21 1.74 15.54
CA TYR A 256 -14.17 2.56 14.90
C TYR A 256 -14.17 2.50 13.35
N ARG A 257 -14.51 1.35 12.75
CA ARG A 257 -14.65 1.22 11.28
C ARG A 257 -15.83 2.04 10.76
N ARG A 258 -16.97 2.01 11.46
CA ARG A 258 -18.16 2.80 11.10
C ARG A 258 -17.89 4.29 11.27
N GLU A 259 -17.22 4.69 12.35
CA GLU A 259 -16.81 6.09 12.56
C GLU A 259 -15.86 6.59 11.47
N ALA A 260 -14.95 5.74 10.99
CA ALA A 260 -14.10 6.09 9.85
C ALA A 260 -14.93 6.30 8.57
N LEU A 261 -15.95 5.48 8.31
CA LEU A 261 -16.86 5.66 7.16
C LEU A 261 -17.66 6.96 7.24
N VAL A 262 -18.18 7.30 8.42
CA VAL A 262 -18.92 8.56 8.63
C VAL A 262 -18.01 9.76 8.36
N ARG A 263 -16.78 9.75 8.88
CA ARG A 263 -15.79 10.81 8.60
C ARG A 263 -15.47 10.94 7.11
N ASP A 264 -15.34 9.82 6.39
CA ASP A 264 -15.11 9.83 4.93
C ASP A 264 -16.26 10.49 4.18
N GLU A 265 -17.50 10.23 4.61
CA GLU A 265 -18.69 10.84 4.02
C GLU A 265 -18.77 12.35 4.32
N GLU A 266 -18.42 12.76 5.54
CA GLU A 266 -18.34 14.16 5.93
C GLU A 266 -17.31 14.94 5.10
N LEU A 267 -16.11 14.38 4.91
CA LEU A 267 -15.05 15.01 4.10
C LEU A 267 -15.51 15.31 2.67
N ARG A 268 -16.33 14.43 2.09
CA ARG A 268 -16.85 14.62 0.74
C ARG A 268 -17.99 15.63 0.65
N ARG A 269 -18.77 15.78 1.72
CA ARG A 269 -19.86 16.77 1.76
C ARG A 269 -19.35 18.20 1.96
N CYS A 270 -18.10 18.39 2.42
CA CYS A 270 -17.51 19.71 2.62
C CYS A 270 -17.20 20.43 1.27
N PRO A 271 -17.90 21.54 0.93
CA PRO A 271 -17.76 22.23 -0.36
C PRO A 271 -16.38 22.89 -0.56
N ALA A 272 -15.66 23.16 0.53
CA ALA A 272 -14.32 23.74 0.50
C ALA A 272 -13.26 22.82 -0.12
N PHE A 273 -13.58 21.55 -0.37
CA PHE A 273 -12.64 20.54 -0.88
C PHE A 273 -12.97 20.00 -2.27
N THR A 274 -14.15 20.31 -2.82
CA THR A 274 -14.52 20.01 -4.22
C THR A 274 -13.99 21.03 -5.23
N MET A 275 -13.32 22.11 -4.80
CA MET A 275 -12.90 23.20 -5.71
C MET A 275 -11.75 22.89 -6.68
N ASN A 276 -11.21 21.68 -6.72
CA ASN A 276 -10.15 21.31 -7.70
C ASN A 276 -10.55 20.25 -8.72
N SER A 277 -11.78 19.74 -8.68
CA SER A 277 -12.31 18.86 -9.71
C SER A 277 -13.73 19.32 -10.01
N ASP A 278 -13.88 20.18 -11.02
CA ASP A 278 -15.05 20.23 -11.92
C ASP A 278 -15.01 21.54 -12.72
N SER A 279 -14.30 21.52 -13.85
CA SER A 279 -14.64 22.37 -14.99
C SER A 279 -15.70 21.64 -15.81
N HIS A 280 -16.98 21.75 -15.42
CA HIS A 280 -18.17 21.75 -16.30
C HIS A 280 -19.45 21.83 -15.46
N PRO A 281 -20.13 22.99 -15.42
CA PRO A 281 -21.33 23.17 -14.62
C PRO A 281 -22.58 22.99 -15.50
N GLU A 282 -23.19 21.80 -15.53
CA GLU A 282 -24.57 21.64 -16.04
C GLU A 282 -25.13 20.24 -15.73
N ALA A 283 -25.55 20.03 -14.47
CA ALA A 283 -26.55 19.01 -14.10
C ALA A 283 -26.91 19.15 -12.61
N LYS A 284 -27.36 20.33 -12.19
CA LYS A 284 -28.12 20.49 -10.95
C LYS A 284 -29.59 20.64 -11.34
N GLU A 285 -30.32 19.53 -11.35
CA GLU A 285 -31.72 19.43 -10.89
C GLU A 285 -32.32 18.08 -11.27
N LYS A 286 -33.12 17.55 -10.34
CA LYS A 286 -33.86 16.27 -10.37
C LYS A 286 -33.00 15.02 -10.11
N ILE A 287 -33.11 14.52 -8.88
CA ILE A 287 -33.70 13.20 -8.59
C ILE A 287 -34.14 13.22 -7.12
N SER A 288 -35.43 13.42 -6.91
CA SER A 288 -36.15 12.99 -5.71
C SER A 288 -36.93 11.73 -6.10
N ARG A 289 -36.85 10.68 -5.26
CA ARG A 289 -37.54 9.38 -5.34
C ARG A 289 -36.88 8.30 -6.20
N SER A 290 -36.03 7.52 -5.56
CA SER A 290 -36.15 6.05 -5.48
C SER A 290 -35.18 5.58 -4.41
N GLN A 291 -35.74 5.31 -3.25
CA GLN A 291 -35.05 4.70 -2.12
C GLN A 291 -35.17 3.18 -2.33
N GLU A 292 -34.09 2.48 -1.99
CA GLU A 292 -33.88 1.02 -2.01
C GLU A 292 -33.18 0.49 -3.27
N ASP A 293 -32.00 -0.10 -3.02
CA ASP A 293 -31.16 -0.95 -3.89
C ASP A 293 -29.95 -0.40 -4.70
N SER A 294 -29.26 0.66 -4.22
CA SER A 294 -27.99 1.12 -4.84
C SER A 294 -26.87 1.54 -3.87
N SER A 295 -26.75 0.95 -2.67
CA SER A 295 -25.74 1.35 -1.66
C SER A 295 -24.28 0.92 -1.97
N ALA A 296 -23.99 0.45 -3.19
CA ALA A 296 -22.63 0.10 -3.59
C ALA A 296 -21.94 1.29 -4.27
N ARG A 297 -20.82 1.75 -3.68
CA ARG A 297 -19.73 2.57 -4.27
C ARG A 297 -19.74 4.08 -4.02
N SER A 298 -19.81 4.50 -2.76
CA SER A 298 -19.51 5.90 -2.40
C SER A 298 -18.47 6.04 -1.29
N HIS A 299 -17.47 5.16 -1.15
CA HIS A 299 -16.44 5.25 -0.09
C HIS A 299 -15.03 5.32 -0.69
N CYS A 300 -14.17 6.18 -0.15
CA CYS A 300 -12.79 6.31 -0.61
C CYS A 300 -11.93 5.18 -0.07
N PHE A 301 -12.45 4.31 0.80
CA PHE A 301 -11.74 3.12 1.22
C PHE A 301 -12.63 1.92 1.52
N THR A 302 -12.02 0.74 1.60
CA THR A 302 -12.69 -0.52 1.97
C THR A 302 -11.72 -1.44 2.72
N TRP A 303 -12.18 -2.04 3.82
CA TRP A 303 -11.40 -3.02 4.59
C TRP A 303 -11.43 -4.40 3.94
N ARG A 304 -10.31 -5.11 4.07
CA ARG A 304 -10.11 -6.52 3.78
C ARG A 304 -9.33 -7.14 4.95
N ASP A 305 -9.50 -8.43 5.17
CA ASP A 305 -8.65 -9.13 6.13
C ASP A 305 -7.29 -9.38 5.50
N ALA A 306 -6.22 -9.18 6.27
CA ALA A 306 -4.86 -9.56 5.86
C ALA A 306 -4.50 -10.90 6.48
N LYS A 307 -3.80 -11.75 5.74
CA LYS A 307 -3.06 -12.84 6.36
C LYS A 307 -1.97 -12.26 7.25
N TRP A 308 -1.78 -12.83 8.43
CA TRP A 308 -0.67 -12.43 9.27
C TRP A 308 0.65 -12.77 8.57
N PRO A 309 1.69 -11.91 8.68
CA PRO A 309 3.02 -12.17 8.09
C PRO A 309 3.67 -13.48 8.52
N TRP A 310 3.17 -14.07 9.61
CA TRP A 310 3.70 -15.25 10.28
C TRP A 310 2.76 -16.47 10.22
N ASN A 311 1.65 -16.36 9.46
CA ASN A 311 0.73 -17.48 9.27
C ASN A 311 1.20 -18.45 8.18
#